data_AF-A0A1Y1Q9L3-F1
#
_entry.id   AF-A0A1Y1Q9L3-F1
#
_cell.length_a   1.000
_cell.length_b   1.000
_cell.length_c   1.000
_cell.angle_alpha   90.00
_cell.angle_beta   90.00
_cell.angle_gamma   90.00
#
_symmetry.space_group_name_H-M   'P 1'
#
loop_
_entity.id
_entity.type
_entity.pdbx_description
1 polymer ?
#
loop_
_entity_poly.entity_id
_entity_poly.type
_entity_poly.pdbx_seq_one_letter_code
_entity_poly.pdbx_strand_id
1 'polypeptide(L)'
;MAAVKEGYDGVDLDLEPIRADQEAAAYETFVNELQTALKAVNKTNNPKMMVERPLLTIATGVENVADNSASKLRTLLAKIQDKVDQINVMGYDLSSTADGIVWHDSALYDGGQKYPSYTARSVVSVSRAIQQFIDGGVLPSKLGVGMSLEIRIWQGGLAKGSTTDGVTAPYAGVDRSQQNIPKLE
;
A
#
# COMPACT_ATOMS: atom_id res chain seq x y z
N MET A 1 -11.22 -9.19 29.04
CA MET A 1 -11.63 -10.16 27.99
C MET A 1 -11.57 -9.42 26.67
N ALA A 2 -10.89 -9.95 25.65
CA ALA A 2 -10.92 -9.37 24.31
C ALA A 2 -12.35 -9.47 23.76
N ALA A 3 -12.82 -8.44 23.07
CA ALA A 3 -14.15 -8.41 22.48
C ALA A 3 -14.07 -7.66 21.15
N VAL A 4 -14.76 -8.18 20.14
CA VAL A 4 -15.07 -7.44 18.91
C VAL A 4 -16.47 -6.87 19.10
N LYS A 5 -16.66 -5.59 18.78
CA LYS A 5 -17.97 -4.94 18.92
C LYS A 5 -19.00 -5.66 18.05
N GLU A 6 -20.24 -5.70 18.54
CA GLU A 6 -21.37 -6.19 17.76
C GLU A 6 -21.43 -5.57 16.36
N GLY A 7 -21.69 -6.42 15.35
CA GLY A 7 -21.78 -6.03 13.94
C GLY A 7 -20.43 -6.05 13.19
N TYR A 8 -19.32 -6.36 13.87
CA TYR A 8 -18.00 -6.52 13.26
C TYR A 8 -17.52 -7.97 13.34
N ASP A 9 -16.86 -8.42 12.28
CA ASP A 9 -16.36 -9.78 12.12
C ASP A 9 -14.83 -9.90 12.26
N GLY A 10 -14.15 -8.79 12.58
CA GLY A 10 -12.70 -8.76 12.61
C GLY A 10 -12.12 -7.37 12.89
N VAL A 11 -10.81 -7.28 12.73
CA VAL A 11 -10.00 -6.07 12.89
C VAL A 11 -9.08 -5.95 11.69
N ASP A 12 -8.99 -4.75 11.13
CA ASP A 12 -7.97 -4.39 10.13
C ASP A 12 -6.95 -3.45 10.79
N LEU A 13 -5.66 -3.75 10.64
CA LEU A 13 -4.58 -2.91 11.16
C LEU A 13 -4.07 -1.99 10.06
N ASP A 14 -4.45 -0.72 10.16
CA ASP A 14 -4.08 0.31 9.20
C ASP A 14 -3.06 1.29 9.80
N LEU A 15 -1.82 0.79 9.99
CA LEU A 15 -0.72 1.59 10.51
C LEU A 15 0.13 2.11 9.35
N GLU A 16 -0.03 3.40 9.04
CA GLU A 16 0.63 4.03 7.89
C GLU A 16 1.72 5.05 8.29
N PRO A 17 3.01 4.80 7.95
CA PRO A 17 3.58 3.59 7.39
C PRO A 17 3.92 2.56 8.49
N ILE A 18 3.97 1.27 8.11
CA ILE A 18 4.64 0.25 8.92
C ILE A 18 6.15 0.52 8.89
N ARG A 19 6.70 1.04 10.00
CA ARG A 19 8.13 1.39 10.15
C ARG A 19 9.00 0.17 10.42
N ALA A 20 9.00 -0.80 9.50
CA ALA A 20 9.73 -2.07 9.65
C ALA A 20 11.26 -1.89 9.79
N ASP A 21 11.80 -0.73 9.41
CA ASP A 21 13.22 -0.40 9.59
C ASP A 21 13.62 -0.17 11.04
N GLN A 22 12.66 0.25 11.88
CA GLN A 22 12.86 0.70 13.25
C GLN A 22 12.06 -0.12 14.27
N GLU A 23 10.84 -0.52 13.91
CA GLU A 23 9.83 -1.04 14.85
C GLU A 23 9.35 -2.46 14.51
N ALA A 24 10.06 -3.17 13.63
CA ALA A 24 9.65 -4.51 13.18
C ALA A 24 9.37 -5.49 14.34
N ALA A 25 10.24 -5.54 15.35
CA ALA A 25 10.05 -6.44 16.49
C ALA A 25 8.83 -6.05 17.35
N ALA A 26 8.58 -4.76 17.53
CA ALA A 26 7.42 -4.27 18.28
C ALA A 26 6.12 -4.56 17.52
N TYR A 27 6.10 -4.32 16.21
CA TYR A 27 4.96 -4.61 15.35
C TYR A 27 4.65 -6.12 15.30
N GLU A 28 5.68 -6.96 15.19
CA GLU A 28 5.53 -8.42 15.26
C GLU A 28 4.93 -8.87 16.59
N THR A 29 5.45 -8.38 17.71
CA THR A 29 4.91 -8.69 19.05
C THR A 29 3.45 -8.27 19.14
N PHE A 30 3.12 -7.05 18.70
CA PHE A 30 1.75 -6.54 18.70
C PHE A 30 0.79 -7.43 17.90
N VAL A 31 1.16 -7.81 16.67
CA VAL A 31 0.33 -8.68 15.81
C VAL A 31 0.15 -10.06 16.45
N ASN A 32 1.21 -10.63 17.03
CA ASN A 32 1.14 -11.93 17.72
C ASN A 32 0.23 -11.90 18.95
N GLU A 33 0.35 -10.87 19.78
CA GLU A 33 -0.48 -10.70 20.98
C GLU A 33 -1.94 -10.44 20.62
N LEU A 34 -2.19 -9.59 19.63
CA LEU A 34 -3.54 -9.32 19.12
C LEU A 34 -4.19 -10.60 18.57
N GLN A 35 -3.47 -11.36 17.75
CA GLN A 35 -3.98 -12.63 17.21
C GLN A 35 -4.30 -13.64 18.32
N THR A 36 -3.45 -13.70 19.33
CA THR A 36 -3.66 -14.55 20.51
C THR A 36 -4.91 -14.13 21.28
N ALA A 37 -5.10 -12.82 21.47
CA ALA A 37 -6.29 -12.29 22.14
C ALA A 37 -7.58 -12.53 21.33
N LEU A 38 -7.53 -12.38 20.00
CA LEU A 38 -8.68 -12.62 19.12
C LEU A 38 -9.14 -14.09 19.10
N LYS A 39 -8.23 -15.05 19.31
CA LYS A 39 -8.60 -16.48 19.45
C LYS A 39 -9.52 -16.77 20.64
N ALA A 40 -9.53 -15.90 21.66
CA ALA A 40 -10.46 -16.03 22.77
C ALA A 40 -11.89 -15.61 22.40
N VAL A 41 -12.09 -14.94 21.26
CA VAL A 41 -13.40 -14.53 20.74
C VAL A 41 -13.85 -15.54 19.68
N ASN A 42 -15.10 -15.97 19.77
CA ASN A 42 -15.72 -16.88 18.81
C ASN A 42 -17.24 -16.68 18.80
N LYS A 43 -17.93 -17.35 17.89
CA LYS A 43 -19.38 -17.23 17.74
C LYS A 43 -20.17 -17.67 18.99
N THR A 44 -19.59 -18.50 19.87
CA THR A 44 -20.24 -18.89 21.13
C THR A 44 -20.29 -17.72 22.12
N ASN A 45 -19.21 -16.94 22.24
CA ASN A 45 -19.15 -15.80 23.16
C ASN A 45 -19.43 -14.44 22.51
N ASN A 46 -19.55 -14.40 21.18
CA ASN A 46 -20.03 -13.27 20.39
C ASN A 46 -20.97 -13.76 19.27
N PRO A 47 -22.22 -14.12 19.60
CA PRO A 47 -23.15 -14.79 18.67
C PRO A 47 -23.63 -13.94 17.50
N LYS A 48 -23.29 -12.64 17.48
CA LYS A 48 -23.67 -11.71 16.42
C LYS A 48 -22.62 -11.59 15.32
N MET A 49 -21.49 -12.29 15.46
CA MET A 49 -20.52 -12.45 14.39
C MET A 49 -21.07 -13.40 13.31
N MET A 50 -20.79 -13.06 12.05
CA MET A 50 -21.08 -13.88 10.89
C MET A 50 -20.10 -15.05 10.77
N VAL A 51 -18.84 -14.83 11.19
CA VAL A 51 -17.74 -15.80 11.13
C VAL A 51 -17.49 -16.52 12.46
N GLU A 52 -16.85 -17.69 12.41
CA GLU A 52 -16.57 -18.52 13.60
C GLU A 52 -15.55 -17.91 14.57
N ARG A 53 -14.59 -17.16 14.03
CA ARG A 53 -13.57 -16.41 14.78
C ARG A 53 -13.35 -15.04 14.12
N PRO A 54 -12.85 -14.03 14.85
CA PRO A 54 -12.52 -12.75 14.23
C PRO A 54 -11.49 -12.91 13.10
N LEU A 55 -11.70 -12.17 12.02
CA LEU A 55 -10.69 -11.95 10.99
C LEU A 55 -9.66 -10.94 11.50
N LEU A 56 -8.40 -11.13 11.13
CA LEU A 56 -7.33 -10.15 11.37
C LEU A 56 -6.69 -9.81 10.03
N THR A 57 -6.85 -8.59 9.54
CA THR A 57 -6.19 -8.12 8.32
C THR A 57 -5.24 -6.99 8.63
N ILE A 58 -4.33 -6.70 7.70
CA ILE A 58 -3.41 -5.57 7.80
C ILE A 58 -3.40 -4.82 6.48
N ALA A 59 -3.28 -3.51 6.52
CA ALA A 59 -3.01 -2.68 5.35
C ALA A 59 -1.52 -2.35 5.27
N THR A 60 -0.99 -2.26 4.04
CA THR A 60 0.40 -1.88 3.82
C THR A 60 0.56 -1.09 2.52
N GLY A 61 1.40 -0.05 2.56
CA GLY A 61 1.73 0.74 1.38
C GLY A 61 2.67 0.00 0.43
N VAL A 62 2.81 0.51 -0.79
CA VAL A 62 3.85 0.05 -1.71
C VAL A 62 5.21 0.64 -1.33
N GLU A 63 6.29 -0.08 -1.63
CA GLU A 63 7.63 0.43 -1.37
C GLU A 63 8.20 1.26 -2.52
N ASN A 64 8.71 2.43 -2.16
CA ASN A 64 9.34 3.40 -3.05
C ASN A 64 10.86 3.22 -3.12
N VAL A 65 11.30 2.00 -3.41
CA VAL A 65 12.71 1.54 -3.32
C VAL A 65 13.26 1.06 -4.68
N ALA A 66 14.57 0.80 -4.76
CA ALA A 66 15.19 0.21 -5.96
C ALA A 66 14.53 -1.11 -6.35
N ASP A 67 14.51 -1.46 -7.63
CA ASP A 67 13.76 -2.62 -8.10
C ASP A 67 14.23 -3.93 -7.45
N ASN A 68 15.53 -4.06 -7.24
CA ASN A 68 16.19 -5.23 -6.67
C ASN A 68 16.59 -5.08 -5.19
N SER A 69 16.10 -4.06 -4.47
CA SER A 69 16.46 -3.88 -3.07
C SER A 69 15.83 -4.95 -2.19
N ALA A 70 16.60 -5.46 -1.24
CA ALA A 70 16.04 -6.15 -0.08
C ALA A 70 15.20 -5.18 0.75
N SER A 71 14.16 -5.70 1.42
CA SER A 71 13.27 -4.89 2.26
C SER A 71 13.00 -5.56 3.60
N LYS A 72 13.05 -4.75 4.66
CA LYS A 72 12.63 -5.14 6.00
C LYS A 72 11.11 -5.24 6.12
N LEU A 73 10.35 -4.43 5.38
CA LEU A 73 8.89 -4.51 5.36
C LEU A 73 8.44 -5.86 4.79
N ARG A 74 8.96 -6.26 3.62
CA ARG A 74 8.64 -7.54 3.00
C ARG A 74 8.99 -8.71 3.92
N THR A 75 10.18 -8.68 4.51
CA THR A 75 10.63 -9.69 5.49
C THR A 75 9.70 -9.77 6.70
N LEU A 76 9.30 -8.63 7.26
CA LEU A 76 8.38 -8.56 8.39
C LEU A 76 7.02 -9.15 8.03
N LEU A 77 6.42 -8.73 6.92
CA LEU A 77 5.13 -9.22 6.45
C LEU A 77 5.16 -10.73 6.19
N ALA A 78 6.22 -11.23 5.55
CA ALA A 78 6.41 -12.66 5.34
C ALA A 78 6.51 -13.44 6.67
N LYS A 79 7.09 -12.85 7.71
CA LYS A 79 7.22 -13.46 9.04
C LYS A 79 5.89 -13.55 9.79
N ILE A 80 5.01 -12.57 9.63
CA ILE A 80 3.72 -12.48 10.36
C ILE A 80 2.51 -12.97 9.54
N GLN A 81 2.70 -13.34 8.27
CA GLN A 81 1.59 -13.67 7.37
C GLN A 81 0.69 -14.82 7.84
N ASP A 82 1.20 -15.71 8.71
CA ASP A 82 0.44 -16.81 9.29
C ASP A 82 -0.47 -16.39 10.45
N LYS A 83 -0.33 -15.14 10.93
CA LYS A 83 -1.16 -14.57 12.00
C LYS A 83 -2.36 -13.80 11.47
N VAL A 84 -2.24 -13.25 10.27
CA VAL A 84 -3.28 -12.46 9.62
C VAL A 84 -4.04 -13.33 8.64
N ASP A 85 -5.23 -12.92 8.21
CA ASP A 85 -6.07 -13.56 7.20
C ASP A 85 -5.77 -13.01 5.81
N GLN A 86 -5.51 -11.71 5.69
CA GLN A 86 -5.16 -11.02 4.44
C GLN A 86 -4.25 -9.82 4.72
N ILE A 87 -3.43 -9.47 3.74
CA ILE A 87 -2.57 -8.28 3.67
C ILE A 87 -3.09 -7.43 2.51
N ASN A 88 -3.73 -6.32 2.83
CA ASN A 88 -4.30 -5.37 1.90
C ASN A 88 -3.20 -4.42 1.40
N VAL A 89 -2.69 -4.65 0.20
CA VAL A 89 -1.70 -3.76 -0.42
C VAL A 89 -2.42 -2.55 -0.98
N MET A 90 -2.10 -1.37 -0.46
CA MET A 90 -2.63 -0.09 -0.92
C MET A 90 -2.00 0.29 -2.25
N GLY A 91 -2.52 -0.28 -3.34
CA GLY A 91 -2.04 -0.12 -4.71
C GLY A 91 -2.40 1.24 -5.34
N TYR A 92 -2.44 2.29 -4.54
CA TYR A 92 -2.85 3.65 -4.90
C TYR A 92 -1.94 4.66 -4.19
N ASP A 93 -2.19 5.96 -4.38
CA ASP A 93 -1.28 7.02 -3.93
C ASP A 93 0.14 6.86 -4.49
N LEU A 94 0.22 6.28 -5.70
CA LEU A 94 1.46 5.90 -6.34
C LEU A 94 2.22 7.09 -6.94
N SER A 95 1.68 8.30 -6.88
CA SER A 95 2.37 9.45 -7.45
C SER A 95 2.23 10.70 -6.61
N SER A 96 3.35 11.41 -6.49
CA SER A 96 3.45 12.66 -5.75
C SER A 96 4.12 13.74 -6.60
N THR A 97 3.79 15.00 -6.36
CA THR A 97 4.48 16.15 -7.00
C THR A 97 5.98 16.17 -6.72
N ALA A 98 6.42 15.52 -5.64
CA ALA A 98 7.84 15.36 -5.30
C ALA A 98 8.61 14.54 -6.34
N ASP A 99 7.93 13.66 -7.10
CA ASP A 99 8.54 12.75 -8.06
C ASP A 99 9.10 13.47 -9.30
N GLY A 100 8.68 14.72 -9.56
CA GLY A 100 9.10 15.50 -10.72
C GLY A 100 8.56 15.02 -12.06
N ILE A 101 7.70 13.99 -12.04
CA ILE A 101 6.97 13.46 -13.19
C ILE A 101 5.47 13.47 -12.89
N VAL A 102 4.65 13.61 -13.93
CA VAL A 102 3.22 13.26 -13.87
C VAL A 102 3.11 11.74 -13.95
N TRP A 103 2.39 11.09 -13.03
CA TRP A 103 2.17 9.64 -13.08
C TRP A 103 0.76 9.26 -12.62
N HIS A 104 0.36 8.01 -12.87
CA HIS A 104 -0.95 7.51 -12.46
C HIS A 104 -1.01 7.32 -10.94
N ASP A 105 -2.18 7.55 -10.36
CA ASP A 105 -2.45 7.28 -8.95
C ASP A 105 -2.39 5.78 -8.62
N SER A 106 -2.84 4.92 -9.55
CA SER A 106 -2.90 3.46 -9.38
C SER A 106 -2.50 2.76 -10.69
N ALA A 107 -1.28 3.03 -11.18
CA ALA A 107 -0.74 2.35 -12.35
C ALA A 107 -0.67 0.83 -12.13
N LEU A 108 -1.30 0.03 -13.00
CA LEU A 108 -1.15 -1.42 -12.96
C LEU A 108 0.28 -1.85 -13.34
N TYR A 109 0.88 -1.21 -14.35
CA TYR A 109 2.22 -1.48 -14.86
C TYR A 109 3.06 -0.20 -14.94
N ASP A 110 4.39 -0.33 -14.80
CA ASP A 110 5.33 0.79 -14.89
C ASP A 110 5.69 1.21 -16.33
N GLY A 111 5.24 0.45 -17.32
CA GLY A 111 5.46 0.76 -18.75
C GLY A 111 6.95 0.78 -19.15
N GLY A 112 7.83 0.14 -18.38
CA GLY A 112 9.28 0.16 -18.60
C GLY A 112 9.95 1.49 -18.23
N GLN A 113 9.23 2.43 -17.59
CA GLN A 113 9.76 3.74 -17.24
C GLN A 113 10.55 3.69 -15.91
N LYS A 114 11.57 4.54 -15.79
CA LYS A 114 12.36 4.74 -14.57
C LYS A 114 12.12 6.13 -14.01
N TYR A 115 12.36 6.39 -12.73
CA TYR A 115 12.37 7.79 -12.27
C TYR A 115 13.60 8.53 -12.84
N PRO A 116 13.45 9.76 -13.39
CA PRO A 116 14.59 10.50 -13.95
C PRO A 116 15.69 10.79 -12.93
N SER A 117 15.32 11.07 -11.68
CA SER A 117 16.24 11.35 -10.57
C SER A 117 16.81 10.08 -9.92
N TYR A 118 16.26 8.90 -10.23
CA TYR A 118 16.67 7.63 -9.64
C TYR A 118 16.44 6.44 -10.59
N THR A 119 17.38 6.23 -11.50
CA THR A 119 17.25 5.27 -12.61
C THR A 119 17.27 3.80 -12.18
N ALA A 120 17.73 3.50 -10.97
CA ALA A 120 17.69 2.15 -10.39
C ALA A 120 16.29 1.73 -9.91
N ARG A 121 15.30 2.61 -10.03
CA ARG A 121 13.92 2.40 -9.63
C ARG A 121 12.98 2.66 -10.80
N SER A 122 12.18 1.64 -11.14
CA SER A 122 11.02 1.83 -12.01
C SER A 122 10.02 2.78 -11.38
N VAL A 123 9.31 3.55 -12.21
CA VAL A 123 8.10 4.24 -11.73
C VAL A 123 7.18 3.24 -11.05
N VAL A 124 6.49 3.65 -9.99
CA VAL A 124 5.75 2.70 -9.17
C VAL A 124 4.53 2.16 -9.91
N SER A 125 4.23 0.89 -9.64
CA SER A 125 3.08 0.20 -10.18
C SER A 125 2.62 -0.90 -9.23
N VAL A 126 1.33 -1.23 -9.29
CA VAL A 126 0.70 -2.27 -8.48
C VAL A 126 1.32 -3.64 -8.79
N SER A 127 1.49 -3.99 -10.07
CA SER A 127 2.07 -5.28 -10.47
C SER A 127 3.47 -5.47 -9.91
N ARG A 128 4.31 -4.41 -9.94
CA ARG A 128 5.67 -4.47 -9.39
C ARG A 128 5.66 -4.60 -7.87
N ALA A 129 4.79 -3.85 -7.18
CA ALA A 129 4.69 -3.92 -5.72
C ALA A 129 4.26 -5.32 -5.25
N ILE A 130 3.26 -5.92 -5.90
CA ILE A 130 2.82 -7.30 -5.60
C ILE A 130 3.96 -8.30 -5.83
N GLN A 131 4.66 -8.21 -6.96
CA GLN A 131 5.78 -9.11 -7.23
C GLN A 131 6.88 -8.94 -6.17
N GLN A 132 7.17 -7.71 -5.75
CA GLN A 132 8.15 -7.45 -4.70
C GLN A 132 7.76 -8.13 -3.37
N PHE A 133 6.50 -8.07 -2.93
CA PHE A 133 6.05 -8.79 -1.74
C PHE A 133 6.20 -10.31 -1.88
N ILE A 134 5.87 -10.86 -3.06
CA ILE A 134 6.02 -12.28 -3.36
C ILE A 134 7.49 -12.69 -3.31
N ASP A 135 8.38 -11.93 -3.93
CA ASP A 135 9.84 -12.16 -3.91
C ASP A 135 10.41 -12.07 -2.49
N GLY A 136 9.78 -11.27 -1.63
CA GLY A 136 10.08 -11.18 -0.21
C GLY A 136 9.53 -12.31 0.65
N GLY A 137 8.82 -13.28 0.06
CA GLY A 137 8.31 -14.48 0.74
C GLY A 137 6.87 -14.38 1.24
N VAL A 138 6.13 -13.32 0.90
CA VAL A 138 4.69 -13.27 1.18
C VAL A 138 3.95 -14.17 0.20
N LEU A 139 3.11 -15.07 0.72
CA LEU A 139 2.33 -15.97 -0.12
C LEU A 139 1.31 -15.16 -0.97
N PRO A 140 1.19 -15.43 -2.28
CA PRO A 140 0.23 -14.72 -3.13
C PRO A 140 -1.22 -14.78 -2.61
N SER A 141 -1.62 -15.89 -1.99
CA SER A 141 -2.95 -16.07 -1.40
C SER A 141 -3.23 -15.18 -0.19
N LYS A 142 -2.22 -14.47 0.34
CA LYS A 142 -2.36 -13.52 1.44
C LYS A 142 -2.56 -12.09 0.93
N LEU A 143 -2.27 -11.81 -0.34
CA LEU A 143 -2.24 -10.45 -0.87
C LEU A 143 -3.60 -10.06 -1.45
N GLY A 144 -4.25 -9.07 -0.85
CA GLY A 144 -5.35 -8.33 -1.43
C GLY A 144 -4.83 -7.08 -2.16
N VAL A 145 -5.38 -6.77 -3.33
CA VAL A 145 -5.01 -5.57 -4.11
C VAL A 145 -6.04 -4.47 -3.84
N GLY A 146 -5.61 -3.41 -3.15
CA GLY A 146 -6.39 -2.21 -2.95
C GLY A 146 -6.57 -1.44 -4.26
N MET A 147 -7.76 -0.92 -4.48
CA MET A 147 -8.12 -0.12 -5.66
C MET A 147 -8.61 1.25 -5.20
N SER A 148 -8.03 2.32 -5.76
CA SER A 148 -8.51 3.68 -5.52
C SER A 148 -9.81 3.91 -6.28
N LEU A 149 -10.78 4.54 -5.59
CA LEU A 149 -11.94 5.17 -6.22
C LEU A 149 -11.77 6.70 -6.30
N GLU A 150 -10.59 7.19 -5.94
CA GLU A 150 -10.20 8.59 -6.02
C GLU A 150 -9.47 8.87 -7.34
N ILE A 151 -9.35 10.15 -7.69
CA ILE A 151 -8.66 10.60 -8.90
C ILE A 151 -7.63 11.66 -8.49
N ARG A 152 -6.36 11.45 -8.87
CA ARG A 152 -5.34 12.50 -8.80
C ARG A 152 -5.32 13.30 -10.09
N ILE A 153 -5.53 14.61 -9.94
CA ILE A 153 -5.50 15.57 -11.05
C ILE A 153 -4.18 16.33 -10.99
N TRP A 154 -3.52 16.41 -12.14
CA TRP A 154 -2.27 17.14 -12.31
C TRP A 154 -2.51 18.43 -13.07
N GLN A 155 -1.85 19.50 -12.64
CA GLN A 155 -1.78 20.76 -13.37
C GLN A 155 -0.32 20.99 -13.77
N GLY A 156 -0.07 21.19 -15.06
CA GLY A 156 1.27 21.21 -15.65
C GLY A 156 1.61 19.93 -16.44
N GLY A 157 2.87 19.81 -16.88
CA GLY A 157 3.29 18.80 -17.86
C GLY A 157 3.58 19.47 -19.20
N LEU A 158 4.81 19.92 -19.42
CA LEU A 158 5.22 20.38 -20.74
C LEU A 158 5.61 19.15 -21.56
N ALA A 159 4.75 18.73 -22.49
CA ALA A 159 5.24 17.93 -23.61
C ALA A 159 6.30 18.76 -24.33
N LYS A 160 7.50 18.19 -24.51
CA LYS A 160 8.62 18.90 -25.14
C LYS A 160 8.20 19.33 -26.56
N GLY A 161 7.82 20.60 -26.72
CA GLY A 161 7.40 21.19 -28.01
C GLY A 161 5.91 21.48 -28.19
N SER A 162 5.05 21.33 -27.16
CA SER A 162 3.60 21.61 -27.28
C SER A 162 3.05 22.26 -26.02
N THR A 163 2.27 23.33 -26.17
CA THR A 163 1.54 24.01 -25.07
C THR A 163 0.14 23.44 -24.85
N THR A 164 -0.25 22.39 -25.59
CA THR A 164 -1.61 21.84 -25.58
C THR A 164 -1.73 20.44 -25.01
N ASP A 165 -0.61 19.74 -24.80
CA ASP A 165 -0.63 18.33 -24.41
C ASP A 165 -0.49 18.20 -22.89
N GLY A 166 -1.58 18.53 -22.20
CA GLY A 166 -1.77 18.15 -20.80
C GLY A 166 -1.96 16.63 -20.64
N VAL A 167 -2.17 16.19 -19.39
CA VAL A 167 -2.67 14.90 -18.80
C VAL A 167 -2.69 13.58 -19.62
N THR A 168 -2.84 13.58 -20.94
CA THR A 168 -2.91 12.41 -21.82
C THR A 168 -1.55 11.75 -22.12
N ALA A 169 -0.43 12.31 -21.65
CA ALA A 169 0.91 11.73 -21.74
C ALA A 169 1.56 11.65 -20.34
N PRO A 170 1.14 10.70 -19.47
CA PRO A 170 1.80 10.47 -18.18
C PRO A 170 3.29 10.19 -18.40
N TYR A 171 4.13 10.68 -17.49
CA TYR A 171 5.60 10.77 -17.55
C TYR A 171 6.18 12.03 -18.23
N ALA A 172 5.47 13.17 -18.16
CA ALA A 172 6.02 14.50 -18.47
C ALA A 172 6.53 15.21 -17.20
N GLY A 173 7.47 16.16 -17.35
CA GLY A 173 8.01 16.93 -16.23
C GLY A 173 6.98 17.89 -15.61
N VAL A 174 6.95 17.98 -14.28
CA VAL A 174 6.00 18.84 -13.54
C VAL A 174 6.46 20.31 -13.56
N ASP A 175 5.57 21.25 -13.91
CA ASP A 175 5.81 22.68 -13.70
C ASP A 175 5.49 23.04 -12.24
N ARG A 176 6.54 23.39 -11.48
CA ARG A 176 6.44 23.71 -10.04
C ARG A 176 5.97 25.14 -9.75
N SER A 177 5.66 25.95 -10.76
CA SER A 177 5.23 27.35 -10.58
C SER A 177 3.74 27.53 -10.26
N GLN A 178 2.91 26.48 -10.37
CA GLN A 178 1.45 26.55 -10.18
C GLN A 178 0.93 25.84 -8.91
N GLN A 179 1.73 25.84 -7.84
CA GLN A 179 1.57 25.02 -6.62
C GLN A 179 0.34 25.27 -5.71
N ASN A 180 -0.64 26.09 -6.09
CA ASN A 180 -1.81 26.39 -5.24
C ASN A 180 -3.08 25.70 -5.75
N ILE A 181 -3.22 24.40 -5.44
CA ILE A 181 -4.51 23.71 -5.54
C ILE A 181 -5.01 23.48 -4.10
N PRO A 182 -6.23 23.93 -3.73
CA PRO A 182 -6.82 23.62 -2.45
C PRO A 182 -7.02 22.11 -2.32
N LYS A 183 -6.84 21.57 -1.11
CA LYS A 183 -7.39 20.25 -0.79
C LYS A 183 -8.89 20.32 -1.00
N LEU A 184 -9.45 19.44 -1.82
CA LEU A 184 -10.88 19.20 -1.82
C LEU A 184 -11.18 18.52 -0.49
N GLU A 185 -11.97 19.19 0.34
CA GLU A 185 -12.52 18.69 1.61
C GLU A 185 -13.48 17.53 1.40
#